data_AF-T2SQI8-F1
#
_entry.id   AF-T2SQI8-F1
#
_cell.length_a   1.000
_cell.length_b   1.000
_cell.length_c   1.000
_cell.angle_alpha   90.00
_cell.angle_beta   90.00
_cell.angle_gamma   90.00
#
_symmetry.space_group_name_H-M   'P 1'
#
loop_
_entity.id
_entity.type
_entity.pdbx_description
1 polymer ?
#
loop_
_entity_poly.entity_id
_entity_poly.type
_entity_poly.pdbx_seq_one_letter_code
_entity_poly.pdbx_strand_id
1 'polypeptide(L)'
;MQFRIEHDTMGEIKVNDSQYWGAQTQRSLENFKIGTEKMPKELIGAFAKLKRSLAVVNHKLGKLSLEKSQAIIEACDCILKGELCGEFPLAIWQTGSGTQTNMNLNEVIANKATEILGGNFREKKLIHPNDDVNMSQSSNDTFPTAMHIVSVLEITHKLLPSLENLLKTFKDKSQQFKEIVKIGRTHLQDATPLTLGQEFSGYASMLEHSKQQILESLEHLRELAIGGTAVGTGLNAHKELSEKVAEELSQFSGVKFVSAPNKFHALTSHDAIAYAHGAFKALAANLMKIANDIRWLASGPRCGLG
;
A
#
# COMPACT_ATOMS: atom_id res chain seq x y z
N MET A 1 33.52 -9.28 6.75
CA MET A 1 32.31 -8.44 6.95
C MET A 1 32.46 -7.76 8.29
N GLN A 2 32.34 -6.43 8.33
CA GLN A 2 32.37 -5.65 9.57
C GLN A 2 30.96 -5.65 10.19
N PHE A 3 30.90 -5.80 11.50
CA PHE A 3 29.64 -5.83 12.25
C PHE A 3 29.68 -4.76 13.34
N ARG A 4 28.53 -4.15 13.61
CA ARG A 4 28.27 -3.37 14.84
C ARG A 4 27.41 -4.17 15.80
N ILE A 5 27.51 -3.85 17.07
CA ILE A 5 26.64 -4.39 18.10
C ILE A 5 25.46 -3.42 18.26
N GLU A 6 24.25 -3.95 18.11
CA GLU A 6 23.01 -3.25 18.43
C GLU A 6 22.37 -3.93 19.64
N HIS A 7 21.56 -3.18 20.39
CA HIS A 7 20.95 -3.66 21.64
C HIS A 7 19.44 -3.39 21.64
N ASP A 8 18.68 -4.41 22.02
CA ASP A 8 17.26 -4.29 22.39
C ASP A 8 17.03 -4.91 23.78
N THR A 9 15.80 -4.99 24.24
CA THR A 9 15.48 -5.54 25.57
C THR A 9 15.83 -7.03 25.74
N MET A 10 16.11 -7.75 24.66
CA MET A 10 16.57 -9.14 24.67
C MET A 10 18.11 -9.26 24.68
N GLY A 11 18.82 -8.14 24.66
CA GLY A 11 20.28 -8.06 24.71
C GLY A 11 20.92 -7.69 23.37
N GLU A 12 22.20 -8.01 23.24
CA GLU A 12 23.04 -7.64 22.09
C GLU A 12 22.79 -8.53 20.87
N ILE A 13 22.93 -7.95 19.67
CA ILE A 13 22.91 -8.66 18.39
C ILE A 13 23.87 -8.01 17.40
N LYS A 14 24.50 -8.84 16.55
CA LYS A 14 25.43 -8.37 15.51
C LYS A 14 24.67 -7.97 14.27
N VAL A 15 24.82 -6.72 13.84
CA VAL A 15 24.26 -6.19 12.59
C VAL A 15 25.39 -5.83 11.64
N ASN A 16 25.23 -6.10 10.35
CA ASN A 16 26.23 -5.72 9.34
C ASN A 16 26.40 -4.19 9.35
N ASP A 17 27.63 -3.72 9.48
CA ASP A 17 27.94 -2.30 9.69
C ASP A 17 27.50 -1.40 8.52
N SER A 18 27.37 -1.96 7.32
CA SER A 18 26.89 -1.24 6.13
C SER A 18 25.38 -0.96 6.10
N GLN A 19 24.59 -1.64 6.94
CA GLN A 19 23.13 -1.56 6.91
C GLN A 19 22.61 -0.53 7.92
N TYR A 20 21.47 0.10 7.62
CA TYR A 20 20.79 1.08 8.47
C TYR A 20 19.80 0.47 9.47
N TRP A 21 19.34 -0.77 9.31
CA TRP A 21 18.39 -1.36 10.28
C TRP A 21 19.05 -1.70 11.63
N GLY A 22 18.27 -1.95 12.68
CA GLY A 22 18.77 -2.15 14.04
C GLY A 22 18.58 -3.57 14.58
N ALA A 23 18.59 -3.68 15.91
CA ALA A 23 18.52 -4.94 16.63
C ALA A 23 17.23 -5.73 16.32
N GLN A 24 16.07 -5.07 16.33
CA GLN A 24 14.79 -5.77 16.19
C GLN A 24 14.61 -6.31 14.77
N THR A 25 15.05 -5.55 13.76
CA THR A 25 15.05 -6.02 12.37
C THR A 25 15.97 -7.22 12.20
N GLN A 26 17.21 -7.14 12.70
CA GLN A 26 18.16 -8.24 12.60
C GLN A 26 17.63 -9.51 13.29
N ARG A 27 17.05 -9.37 14.47
CA ARG A 27 16.46 -10.49 15.22
C ARG A 27 15.28 -11.10 14.47
N SER A 28 14.44 -10.26 13.86
CA SER A 28 13.33 -10.73 13.02
C SER A 28 13.83 -11.48 11.78
N LEU A 29 14.88 -10.97 11.13
CA LEU A 29 15.49 -11.60 9.97
C LEU A 29 16.04 -13.00 10.30
N GLU A 30 16.59 -13.18 11.51
CA GLU A 30 17.11 -14.47 11.97
C GLU A 30 16.01 -15.46 12.37
N ASN A 31 14.92 -14.98 12.97
CA ASN A 31 13.83 -15.80 13.49
C ASN A 31 12.80 -16.19 12.42
N PHE A 32 12.51 -15.34 11.45
CA PHE A 32 11.46 -15.54 10.44
C PHE A 32 12.04 -15.85 9.06
N LYS A 33 12.76 -16.97 8.96
CA LYS A 33 13.32 -17.49 7.69
C LYS A 33 12.29 -18.32 6.91
N ILE A 34 11.16 -17.71 6.62
CA ILE A 34 10.00 -18.37 5.99
C ILE A 34 9.74 -17.70 4.65
N GLY A 35 9.61 -18.50 3.58
CA GLY A 35 9.31 -18.02 2.24
C GLY A 35 10.44 -17.19 1.60
N THR A 36 10.15 -16.67 0.41
CA THR A 36 11.06 -15.75 -0.32
C THR A 36 10.51 -14.33 -0.42
N GLU A 37 9.21 -14.19 -0.12
CA GLU A 37 8.44 -12.98 -0.33
C GLU A 37 8.80 -11.95 0.73
N LYS A 38 9.24 -10.78 0.26
CA LYS A 38 9.52 -9.62 1.10
C LYS A 38 8.35 -8.66 1.08
N MET A 39 8.32 -7.73 2.04
CA MET A 39 7.32 -6.67 2.03
C MET A 39 7.38 -5.90 0.69
N PRO A 40 6.23 -5.67 0.02
CA PRO A 40 6.20 -4.90 -1.22
C PRO A 40 6.80 -3.51 -1.03
N LYS A 41 7.58 -3.03 -2.01
CA LYS A 41 8.19 -1.70 -1.96
C LYS A 41 7.14 -0.59 -1.82
N GLU A 42 5.96 -0.81 -2.38
CA GLU A 42 4.81 0.09 -2.30
C GLU A 42 4.30 0.22 -0.86
N LEU A 43 4.30 -0.87 -0.10
CA LEU A 43 3.94 -0.87 1.32
C LEU A 43 5.01 -0.16 2.17
N ILE A 44 6.29 -0.38 1.88
CA ILE A 44 7.39 0.37 2.52
C ILE A 44 7.24 1.88 2.22
N GLY A 45 6.93 2.21 0.97
CA GLY A 45 6.63 3.59 0.57
C GLY A 45 5.42 4.18 1.28
N ALA A 46 4.37 3.39 1.55
CA ALA A 46 3.22 3.83 2.35
C ALA A 46 3.58 4.09 3.81
N PHE A 47 4.42 3.23 4.42
CA PHE A 47 4.96 3.48 5.75
C PHE A 47 5.80 4.75 5.79
N ALA A 48 6.67 4.98 4.82
CA ALA A 48 7.49 6.20 4.76
C ALA A 48 6.61 7.46 4.70
N LYS A 49 5.52 7.45 3.90
CA LYS A 49 4.53 8.55 3.89
C LYS A 49 3.88 8.74 5.25
N LEU A 50 3.45 7.65 5.90
CA LEU A 50 2.86 7.70 7.24
C LEU A 50 3.82 8.30 8.27
N LYS A 51 5.05 7.79 8.36
CA LYS A 51 6.07 8.27 9.31
C LYS A 51 6.44 9.73 9.07
N ARG A 52 6.54 10.13 7.80
CA ARG A 52 6.75 11.53 7.40
C ARG A 52 5.63 12.44 7.91
N SER A 53 4.37 12.11 7.63
CA SER A 53 3.22 12.90 8.07
C SER A 53 3.10 12.94 9.60
N LEU A 54 3.43 11.85 10.29
CA LEU A 54 3.48 11.82 11.76
C LEU A 54 4.57 12.72 12.33
N ALA A 55 5.75 12.80 11.70
CA ALA A 55 6.80 13.73 12.13
C ALA A 55 6.35 15.20 11.98
N VAL A 56 5.67 15.54 10.89
CA VAL A 56 5.08 16.87 10.67
C VAL A 56 4.04 17.17 11.76
N VAL A 57 3.10 16.25 11.98
CA VAL A 57 2.00 16.46 12.93
C VAL A 57 2.47 16.49 14.37
N ASN A 58 3.37 15.59 14.78
CA ASN A 58 3.94 15.61 16.14
C ASN A 58 4.70 16.92 16.40
N HIS A 59 5.36 17.51 15.39
CA HIS A 59 5.95 18.84 15.51
C HIS A 59 4.89 19.95 15.66
N LYS A 60 3.88 19.96 14.78
CA LYS A 60 2.74 20.91 14.86
C LYS A 60 2.02 20.85 16.21
N LEU A 61 2.01 19.68 16.86
CA LEU A 61 1.42 19.44 18.17
C LEU A 61 2.40 19.68 19.34
N GLY A 62 3.60 20.18 19.09
CA GLY A 62 4.60 20.49 20.12
C GLY A 62 5.23 19.27 20.81
N LYS A 63 5.06 18.06 20.27
CA LYS A 63 5.62 16.82 20.84
C LYS A 63 7.03 16.50 20.32
N LEU A 64 7.37 16.98 19.12
CA LEU A 64 8.66 16.74 18.47
C LEU A 64 9.32 18.07 18.08
N SER A 65 10.63 18.21 18.35
CA SER A 65 11.37 19.41 17.97
C SER A 65 11.43 19.56 16.45
N LEU A 66 11.56 20.81 15.97
CA LEU A 66 11.62 21.09 14.54
C LEU A 66 12.79 20.37 13.86
N GLU A 67 13.97 20.40 14.49
CA GLU A 67 15.19 19.75 14.01
C GLU A 67 14.99 18.23 13.81
N LYS A 68 14.45 17.53 14.82
CA LYS A 68 14.18 16.09 14.71
C LYS A 68 13.12 15.79 13.67
N SER A 69 12.06 16.60 13.62
CA SER A 69 10.99 16.45 12.63
C SER A 69 11.51 16.56 11.21
N GLN A 70 12.32 17.58 10.91
CA GLN A 70 12.92 17.79 9.60
C GLN A 70 13.85 16.64 9.20
N ALA A 71 14.72 16.17 10.11
CA ALA A 71 15.59 15.04 9.82
C ALA A 71 14.83 13.73 9.54
N ILE A 72 13.74 13.47 10.27
CA ILE A 72 12.87 12.31 10.03
C ILE A 72 12.15 12.43 8.68
N ILE A 73 11.65 13.62 8.34
CA ILE A 73 11.00 13.89 7.05
C ILE A 73 11.98 13.63 5.91
N GLU A 74 13.19 14.16 5.99
CA GLU A 74 14.23 13.98 4.97
C GLU A 74 14.65 12.51 4.83
N ALA A 75 14.80 11.79 5.94
CA ALA A 75 15.05 10.34 5.92
C ALA A 75 13.91 9.55 5.25
N CYS A 76 12.65 9.93 5.50
CA CYS A 76 11.50 9.33 4.81
C CYS A 76 11.52 9.65 3.31
N ASP A 77 11.89 10.88 2.93
CA ASP A 77 12.00 11.29 1.54
C ASP A 77 13.11 10.52 0.79
N CYS A 78 14.22 10.17 1.46
CA CYS A 78 15.23 9.24 0.91
C CYS A 78 14.64 7.85 0.60
N ILE A 79 13.79 7.30 1.47
CA ILE A 79 13.08 6.04 1.22
C ILE A 79 12.17 6.18 0.00
N LEU A 80 11.41 7.27 -0.09
CA LEU A 80 10.48 7.52 -1.20
C LEU A 80 11.20 7.72 -2.54
N LYS A 81 12.44 8.24 -2.53
CA LYS A 81 13.32 8.35 -3.71
C LYS A 81 14.02 7.03 -4.07
N GLY A 82 13.93 6.00 -3.22
CA GLY A 82 14.56 4.70 -3.43
C GLY A 82 16.05 4.65 -3.05
N GLU A 83 16.56 5.63 -2.30
CA GLU A 83 17.98 5.69 -1.91
C GLU A 83 18.37 4.63 -0.87
N LEU A 84 17.38 4.10 -0.13
CA LEU A 84 17.55 3.07 0.90
C LEU A 84 17.00 1.71 0.47
N CYS A 85 17.07 1.41 -0.83
CA CYS A 85 16.72 0.09 -1.34
C CYS A 85 17.63 -0.98 -0.72
N GLY A 86 17.02 -2.07 -0.22
CA GLY A 86 17.74 -3.15 0.45
C GLY A 86 17.70 -3.09 1.98
N GLU A 87 17.35 -1.95 2.57
CA GLU A 87 17.27 -1.74 4.03
C GLU A 87 16.02 -2.34 4.69
N PHE A 88 15.19 -3.04 3.90
CA PHE A 88 13.92 -3.62 4.33
C PHE A 88 13.88 -5.13 4.05
N PRO A 89 14.69 -5.94 4.75
CA PRO A 89 14.94 -7.34 4.38
C PRO A 89 13.87 -8.32 4.88
N LEU A 90 12.87 -7.85 5.62
CA LEU A 90 11.92 -8.71 6.33
C LEU A 90 10.93 -9.40 5.38
N ALA A 91 10.63 -10.66 5.70
CA ALA A 91 9.65 -11.45 4.97
C ALA A 91 8.21 -10.99 5.29
N ILE A 92 7.28 -11.29 4.38
CA ILE A 92 5.83 -11.14 4.65
C ILE A 92 5.41 -11.99 5.87
N TRP A 93 6.00 -13.17 5.99
CA TRP A 93 5.69 -14.19 6.98
C TRP A 93 6.34 -13.90 8.35
N GLN A 94 5.85 -12.86 9.01
CA GLN A 94 6.33 -12.38 10.31
C GLN A 94 5.19 -12.32 11.34
N THR A 95 5.28 -11.49 12.39
CA THR A 95 4.14 -11.29 13.30
C THR A 95 2.90 -10.78 12.56
N GLY A 96 1.71 -11.24 12.97
CA GLY A 96 0.44 -10.86 12.34
C GLY A 96 0.10 -9.37 12.45
N SER A 97 0.63 -8.68 13.46
CA SER A 97 0.48 -7.21 13.62
C SER A 97 1.46 -6.40 12.76
N GLY A 98 2.42 -7.05 12.08
CA GLY A 98 3.45 -6.37 11.31
C GLY A 98 4.44 -5.52 12.13
N THR A 99 4.53 -5.76 13.44
CA THR A 99 5.41 -5.02 14.36
C THR A 99 6.86 -4.98 13.90
N GLN A 100 7.40 -6.08 13.35
CA GLN A 100 8.80 -6.08 12.92
C GLN A 100 9.04 -5.17 11.70
N THR A 101 8.12 -5.11 10.74
CA THR A 101 8.22 -4.12 9.65
C THR A 101 8.07 -2.69 10.15
N ASN A 102 7.15 -2.42 11.10
CA ASN A 102 7.07 -1.09 11.71
C ASN A 102 8.40 -0.69 12.38
N MET A 103 9.01 -1.61 13.13
CA MET A 103 10.30 -1.38 13.76
C MET A 103 11.45 -1.26 12.77
N ASN A 104 11.42 -2.01 11.67
CA ASN A 104 12.40 -1.88 10.60
C ASN A 104 12.40 -0.49 10.00
N LEU A 105 11.22 0.08 9.74
CA LEU A 105 11.12 1.48 9.30
C LEU A 105 11.63 2.43 10.38
N ASN A 106 11.23 2.24 11.64
CA ASN A 106 11.68 3.09 12.75
C ASN A 106 13.21 3.12 12.87
N GLU A 107 13.87 1.95 12.82
CA GLU A 107 15.31 1.82 12.95
C GLU A 107 16.06 2.45 11.77
N VAL A 108 15.63 2.15 10.54
CA VAL A 108 16.25 2.70 9.32
C VAL A 108 16.10 4.23 9.27
N ILE A 109 14.90 4.74 9.53
CA ILE A 109 14.62 6.18 9.56
C ILE A 109 15.44 6.87 10.66
N ALA A 110 15.50 6.29 11.87
CA ALA A 110 16.25 6.88 12.98
C ALA A 110 17.75 6.96 12.70
N ASN A 111 18.33 5.89 12.15
CA ASN A 111 19.75 5.86 11.81
C ASN A 111 20.06 6.82 10.65
N LYS A 112 19.23 6.87 9.61
CA LYS A 112 19.41 7.84 8.51
C LYS A 112 19.23 9.28 8.97
N ALA A 113 18.22 9.57 9.78
CA ALA A 113 17.97 10.89 10.33
C ALA A 113 19.11 11.35 11.27
N THR A 114 19.73 10.42 12.01
CA THR A 114 20.94 10.71 12.80
C THR A 114 22.10 11.17 11.91
N GLU A 115 22.33 10.52 10.76
CA GLU A 115 23.36 10.97 9.81
C GLU A 115 23.04 12.34 9.20
N ILE A 116 21.77 12.61 8.89
CA ILE A 116 21.32 13.90 8.35
C ILE A 116 21.61 15.04 9.36
N LEU A 117 21.49 14.76 10.65
CA LEU A 117 21.87 15.70 11.72
C LEU A 117 23.41 15.79 11.95
N GLY A 118 24.22 15.13 11.12
CA GLY A 118 25.68 15.09 11.25
C GLY A 118 26.20 14.16 12.35
N GLY A 119 25.33 13.32 12.92
CA GLY A 119 25.71 12.32 13.93
C GLY A 119 26.19 11.00 13.31
N ASN A 120 26.91 10.21 14.11
CA ASN A 120 27.27 8.83 13.77
C ASN A 120 26.37 7.84 14.54
N PHE A 121 25.37 7.26 13.86
CA PHE A 121 24.44 6.33 14.49
C PHE A 121 25.09 5.05 15.03
N ARG A 122 26.32 4.74 14.61
CA ARG A 122 27.13 3.62 15.12
C ARG A 122 27.72 3.89 16.51
N GLU A 123 27.83 5.16 16.89
CA GLU A 123 28.32 5.59 18.22
C GLU A 123 27.17 6.06 19.10
N LYS A 124 26.35 6.98 18.59
CA LYS A 124 25.22 7.55 19.33
C LYS A 124 24.10 7.96 18.38
N LYS A 125 22.90 7.45 18.65
CA LYS A 125 21.68 7.81 17.92
C LYS A 125 21.15 9.16 18.44
N LEU A 126 21.10 10.16 17.58
CA LEU A 126 20.48 11.47 17.89
C LEU A 126 18.95 11.40 17.78
N ILE A 127 18.46 10.44 16.98
CA ILE A 127 17.04 10.12 16.81
C ILE A 127 16.80 8.71 17.37
N HIS A 128 15.85 8.57 18.29
CA HIS A 128 15.47 7.27 18.86
C HIS A 128 14.36 6.62 18.01
N PRO A 129 14.48 5.33 17.62
CA PRO A 129 13.47 4.68 16.79
C PRO A 129 12.08 4.64 17.45
N ASN A 130 11.99 4.48 18.77
CA ASN A 130 10.70 4.45 19.45
C ASN A 130 10.23 5.83 19.90
N ASP A 131 11.11 6.61 20.51
CA ASP A 131 10.70 7.81 21.24
C ASP A 131 10.48 8.98 20.27
N ASP A 132 11.21 9.00 19.15
CA ASP A 132 11.12 10.04 18.13
C ASP A 132 10.35 9.53 16.89
N VAL A 133 10.79 8.44 16.25
CA VAL A 133 10.18 7.98 14.98
C VAL A 133 8.82 7.30 15.20
N ASN A 134 8.68 6.50 16.25
CA ASN A 134 7.42 5.85 16.64
C ASN A 134 6.59 6.68 17.63
N MET A 135 6.90 7.97 17.80
CA MET A 135 6.18 8.86 18.71
C MET A 135 4.69 8.90 18.39
N SER A 136 3.85 8.72 19.43
CA SER A 136 2.38 8.74 19.35
C SER A 136 1.76 7.57 18.56
N GLN A 137 2.50 6.48 18.35
CA GLN A 137 2.09 5.36 17.48
C GLN A 137 2.16 4.01 18.18
N SER A 138 1.47 3.03 17.61
CA SER A 138 1.62 1.59 17.88
C SER A 138 1.84 0.84 16.57
N SER A 139 2.47 -0.33 16.58
CA SER A 139 2.43 -1.20 15.38
C SER A 139 0.99 -1.52 14.96
N ASN A 140 0.10 -1.61 15.94
CA ASN A 140 -1.27 -2.06 15.74
C ASN A 140 -2.10 -1.05 14.96
N ASP A 141 -1.84 0.25 15.08
CA ASP A 141 -2.53 1.29 14.32
C ASP A 141 -1.72 1.80 13.11
N THR A 142 -0.41 1.58 13.08
CA THR A 142 0.44 1.97 11.93
C THR A 142 0.37 0.98 10.78
N PHE A 143 0.41 -0.34 11.03
CA PHE A 143 0.42 -1.33 9.95
C PHE A 143 -0.92 -1.35 9.17
N PRO A 144 -2.10 -1.37 9.81
CA PRO A 144 -3.37 -1.23 9.09
C PRO A 144 -3.50 0.10 8.34
N THR A 145 -2.98 1.19 8.91
CA THR A 145 -2.93 2.48 8.22
C THR A 145 -2.09 2.41 6.96
N ALA A 146 -0.89 1.81 7.02
CA ALA A 146 -0.04 1.62 5.84
C ALA A 146 -0.70 0.73 4.78
N MET A 147 -1.42 -0.32 5.19
CA MET A 147 -2.21 -1.18 4.29
C MET A 147 -3.29 -0.40 3.53
N HIS A 148 -3.99 0.51 4.21
CA HIS A 148 -5.01 1.36 3.59
C HIS A 148 -4.38 2.42 2.67
N ILE A 149 -3.30 3.07 3.10
CA ILE A 149 -2.56 4.04 2.27
C ILE A 149 -2.09 3.39 0.96
N VAL A 150 -1.41 2.24 1.02
CA VAL A 150 -0.91 1.58 -0.20
C VAL A 150 -2.07 1.16 -1.11
N SER A 151 -3.17 0.67 -0.53
CA SER A 151 -4.34 0.23 -1.31
C SER A 151 -4.97 1.38 -2.07
N VAL A 152 -5.23 2.52 -1.40
CA VAL A 152 -5.80 3.70 -2.05
C VAL A 152 -4.87 4.23 -3.14
N LEU A 153 -3.57 4.34 -2.86
CA LEU A 153 -2.61 4.87 -3.83
C LEU A 153 -2.47 3.99 -5.07
N GLU A 154 -2.31 2.67 -4.90
CA GLU A 154 -2.17 1.74 -6.04
C GLU A 154 -3.47 1.66 -6.86
N ILE A 155 -4.63 1.67 -6.21
CA ILE A 155 -5.91 1.70 -6.93
C ILE A 155 -6.05 2.99 -7.74
N THR A 156 -5.82 4.14 -7.10
CA THR A 156 -6.02 5.46 -7.72
C THR A 156 -5.01 5.75 -8.82
N HIS A 157 -3.73 5.45 -8.62
CA HIS A 157 -2.67 5.87 -9.53
C HIS A 157 -2.28 4.82 -10.58
N LYS A 158 -2.66 3.55 -10.41
CA LYS A 158 -2.26 2.47 -11.31
C LYS A 158 -3.43 1.69 -11.89
N LEU A 159 -4.30 1.15 -11.02
CA LEU A 159 -5.40 0.29 -11.47
C LEU A 159 -6.46 1.08 -12.26
N LEU A 160 -6.98 2.18 -11.70
CA LEU A 160 -8.02 2.98 -12.33
C LEU A 160 -7.59 3.55 -13.68
N PRO A 161 -6.40 4.15 -13.85
CA PRO A 161 -5.93 4.62 -15.16
C PRO A 161 -5.78 3.49 -16.19
N SER A 162 -5.30 2.31 -15.77
CA SER A 162 -5.18 1.15 -16.65
C SER A 162 -6.54 0.65 -17.12
N LEU A 163 -7.52 0.60 -16.20
CA LEU A 163 -8.89 0.22 -16.49
C LEU A 163 -9.59 1.22 -17.41
N GLU A 164 -9.37 2.52 -17.20
CA GLU A 164 -9.89 3.58 -18.07
C GLU A 164 -9.35 3.49 -19.50
N ASN A 165 -8.05 3.20 -19.66
CA ASN A 165 -7.46 3.01 -20.98
C ASN A 165 -8.07 1.81 -21.71
N LEU A 166 -8.24 0.69 -21.02
CA LEU A 166 -8.87 -0.51 -21.58
C LEU A 166 -10.35 -0.25 -21.95
N LEU A 167 -11.09 0.42 -21.05
CA LEU A 167 -12.48 0.82 -21.29
C LEU A 167 -12.61 1.70 -22.54
N LYS A 168 -11.77 2.73 -22.65
CA LYS A 168 -11.74 3.61 -23.84
C LYS A 168 -11.48 2.81 -25.10
N THR A 169 -10.49 1.91 -25.07
CA THR A 169 -10.16 1.04 -26.20
C THR A 169 -11.36 0.21 -26.65
N PHE A 170 -12.10 -0.41 -25.72
CA PHE A 170 -13.28 -1.21 -26.07
C PHE A 170 -14.45 -0.35 -26.56
N LYS A 171 -14.65 0.86 -26.04
CA LYS A 171 -15.64 1.81 -26.56
C LYS A 171 -15.33 2.22 -28.01
N ASP A 172 -14.08 2.59 -28.28
CA ASP A 172 -13.64 2.99 -29.61
C ASP A 172 -13.80 1.83 -30.61
N LYS A 173 -13.45 0.60 -30.19
CA LYS A 173 -13.65 -0.61 -31.00
C LYS A 173 -15.12 -0.95 -31.22
N SER A 174 -15.96 -0.80 -30.21
CA SER A 174 -17.41 -1.00 -30.34
C SER A 174 -17.98 -0.07 -31.42
N GLN A 175 -17.57 1.21 -31.42
CA GLN A 175 -18.00 2.16 -32.46
C GLN A 175 -17.42 1.83 -33.84
N GLN A 176 -16.15 1.42 -33.92
CA GLN A 176 -15.51 1.02 -35.18
C GLN A 176 -16.21 -0.20 -35.82
N PHE A 177 -16.71 -1.12 -34.99
CA PHE A 177 -17.31 -2.38 -35.42
C PHE A 177 -18.84 -2.35 -35.52
N LYS A 178 -19.46 -1.18 -35.38
CA LYS A 178 -20.92 -1.02 -35.33
C LYS A 178 -21.67 -1.57 -36.53
N GLU A 179 -21.07 -1.52 -37.73
CA GLU A 179 -21.70 -1.98 -38.99
C GLU A 179 -21.33 -3.44 -39.36
N ILE A 180 -20.43 -4.09 -38.63
CA ILE A 180 -19.97 -5.44 -38.93
C ILE A 180 -20.97 -6.44 -38.35
N VAL A 181 -21.90 -6.94 -39.17
CA VAL A 181 -22.83 -8.00 -38.76
C VAL A 181 -22.10 -9.34 -38.68
N LYS A 182 -22.28 -10.05 -37.57
CA LYS A 182 -21.77 -11.40 -37.33
C LYS A 182 -22.88 -12.34 -36.84
N ILE A 183 -22.63 -13.64 -36.93
CA ILE A 183 -23.49 -14.64 -36.29
C ILE A 183 -23.30 -14.59 -34.77
N GLY A 184 -24.40 -14.59 -34.02
CA GLY A 184 -24.36 -14.79 -32.57
C GLY A 184 -24.07 -16.24 -32.22
N ARG A 185 -23.58 -16.50 -31.01
CA ARG A 185 -23.45 -17.86 -30.46
C ARG A 185 -23.95 -17.95 -29.03
N THR A 186 -24.88 -18.86 -28.78
CA THR A 186 -25.33 -19.23 -27.44
C THR A 186 -25.11 -20.74 -27.27
N HIS A 187 -24.62 -21.17 -26.11
CA HIS A 187 -24.17 -22.57 -25.91
C HIS A 187 -23.15 -23.05 -26.96
N LEU A 188 -22.34 -22.12 -27.49
CA LEU A 188 -21.40 -22.32 -28.61
C LEU A 188 -22.02 -22.73 -29.96
N GLN A 189 -23.35 -22.77 -30.06
CA GLN A 189 -24.08 -23.05 -31.29
C GLN A 189 -24.43 -21.75 -32.02
N ASP A 190 -24.65 -21.82 -33.33
CA ASP A 190 -25.07 -20.67 -34.13
C ASP A 190 -26.44 -20.14 -33.67
N ALA A 191 -26.56 -18.81 -33.61
CA ALA A 191 -27.76 -18.10 -33.15
C ALA A 191 -28.13 -16.94 -34.09
N THR A 192 -29.07 -16.08 -33.69
CA THR A 192 -29.44 -14.90 -34.48
C THR A 192 -28.28 -13.89 -34.59
N PRO A 193 -28.26 -13.05 -35.65
CA PRO A 193 -27.18 -12.07 -35.85
C PRO A 193 -27.16 -10.95 -34.82
N LEU A 194 -25.97 -10.38 -34.62
CA LEU A 194 -25.70 -9.12 -33.93
C LEU A 194 -24.52 -8.43 -34.62
N THR A 195 -24.25 -7.16 -34.32
CA THR A 195 -23.02 -6.52 -34.80
C THR A 195 -21.86 -6.82 -33.85
N LEU A 196 -20.64 -6.89 -34.39
CA LEU A 196 -19.42 -7.01 -33.57
C LEU A 196 -19.29 -5.81 -32.61
N GLY A 197 -19.80 -4.64 -33.02
CA GLY A 197 -19.92 -3.48 -32.14
C GLY A 197 -20.80 -3.72 -30.91
N GLN A 198 -21.96 -4.38 -31.07
CA GLN A 198 -22.84 -4.75 -29.96
C GLN A 198 -22.14 -5.72 -29.00
N GLU A 199 -21.41 -6.72 -29.51
CA GLU A 199 -20.64 -7.63 -28.67
C GLU A 199 -19.58 -6.89 -27.84
N PHE A 200 -18.82 -5.99 -28.48
CA PHE A 200 -17.81 -5.15 -27.82
C PHE A 200 -18.41 -4.14 -26.82
N SER A 201 -19.64 -3.67 -27.04
CA SER A 201 -20.33 -2.81 -26.05
C SER A 201 -20.60 -3.56 -24.74
N GLY A 202 -20.82 -4.88 -24.81
CA GLY A 202 -20.93 -5.72 -23.62
C GLY A 202 -19.64 -5.75 -22.81
N TYR A 203 -18.48 -5.86 -23.48
CA TYR A 203 -17.17 -5.80 -22.82
C TYR A 203 -16.90 -4.44 -22.18
N ALA A 204 -17.23 -3.35 -22.88
CA ALA A 204 -17.09 -2.01 -22.33
C ALA A 204 -17.97 -1.84 -21.08
N SER A 205 -19.23 -2.26 -21.11
CA SER A 205 -20.14 -2.21 -19.96
C SER A 205 -19.63 -3.03 -18.77
N MET A 206 -19.09 -4.24 -19.00
CA MET A 206 -18.45 -5.03 -17.93
C MET A 206 -17.35 -4.25 -17.19
N LEU A 207 -16.52 -3.51 -17.92
CA LEU A 207 -15.44 -2.71 -17.34
C LEU A 207 -15.97 -1.45 -16.63
N GLU A 208 -17.03 -0.81 -17.13
CA GLU A 208 -17.69 0.31 -16.44
C GLU A 208 -18.24 -0.10 -15.08
N HIS A 209 -18.97 -1.21 -15.03
CA HIS A 209 -19.52 -1.73 -13.78
C HIS A 209 -18.41 -2.12 -12.79
N SER A 210 -17.35 -2.79 -13.26
CA SER A 210 -16.19 -3.10 -12.41
C SER A 210 -15.47 -1.85 -11.91
N LYS A 211 -15.34 -0.80 -12.74
CA LYS A 211 -14.78 0.49 -12.31
C LYS A 211 -15.60 1.10 -11.17
N GLN A 212 -16.93 1.10 -11.29
CA GLN A 212 -17.83 1.65 -10.29
C GLN A 212 -17.71 0.90 -8.95
N GLN A 213 -17.68 -0.43 -8.98
CA GLN A 213 -17.48 -1.25 -7.76
C GLN A 213 -16.14 -0.95 -7.07
N ILE A 214 -15.07 -0.72 -7.84
CA ILE A 214 -13.76 -0.34 -7.30
C ILE A 214 -13.82 1.06 -6.68
N LEU A 215 -14.47 2.03 -7.33
CA LEU A 215 -14.64 3.38 -6.80
C LEU A 215 -15.43 3.39 -5.48
N GLU A 216 -16.49 2.59 -5.38
CA GLU A 216 -17.26 2.43 -4.14
C GLU A 216 -16.39 1.84 -3.02
N SER A 217 -15.55 0.85 -3.33
CA SER A 217 -14.65 0.25 -2.34
C SER A 217 -13.61 1.23 -1.80
N LEU A 218 -13.22 2.26 -2.56
CA LEU A 218 -12.27 3.27 -2.11
C LEU A 218 -12.81 4.07 -0.92
N GLU A 219 -14.12 4.31 -0.83
CA GLU A 219 -14.68 5.09 0.27
C GLU A 219 -14.37 4.44 1.63
N HIS A 220 -14.42 3.11 1.72
CA HIS A 220 -14.08 2.35 2.92
C HIS A 220 -12.57 2.29 3.18
N LEU A 221 -11.75 2.23 2.11
CA LEU A 221 -10.30 2.17 2.24
C LEU A 221 -9.67 3.49 2.71
N ARG A 222 -10.37 4.62 2.57
CA ARG A 222 -9.87 5.94 2.98
C ARG A 222 -9.85 6.15 4.49
N GLU A 223 -10.52 5.31 5.26
CA GLU A 223 -10.53 5.38 6.72
C GLU A 223 -9.23 4.81 7.31
N LEU A 224 -8.54 5.60 8.12
CA LEU A 224 -7.24 5.26 8.69
C LEU A 224 -7.32 4.94 10.19
N ALA A 225 -6.64 3.87 10.60
CA ALA A 225 -6.60 3.40 11.98
C ALA A 225 -5.69 4.24 12.91
N ILE A 226 -4.75 5.01 12.35
CA ILE A 226 -3.76 5.78 13.10
C ILE A 226 -4.41 6.65 14.18
N GLY A 227 -3.78 6.70 15.35
CA GLY A 227 -4.34 7.36 16.54
C GLY A 227 -5.22 6.42 17.39
N GLY A 228 -5.51 5.21 16.92
CA GLY A 228 -6.10 4.15 17.74
C GLY A 228 -5.11 3.54 18.75
N THR A 229 -3.81 3.65 18.49
CA THR A 229 -2.70 3.13 19.31
C THR A 229 -2.78 1.62 19.56
N ALA A 230 -2.54 1.14 20.78
CA ALA A 230 -2.42 -0.28 21.06
C ALA A 230 -3.72 -1.06 20.87
N VAL A 231 -4.85 -0.51 21.31
CA VAL A 231 -6.14 -1.23 21.43
C VAL A 231 -7.35 -0.42 20.98
N GLY A 232 -7.17 0.77 20.41
CA GLY A 232 -8.24 1.61 19.85
C GLY A 232 -8.65 2.80 20.72
N THR A 233 -8.15 2.90 21.95
CA THR A 233 -8.50 3.99 22.88
C THR A 233 -7.77 5.30 22.62
N GLY A 234 -6.69 5.27 21.83
CA GLY A 234 -5.82 6.43 21.59
C GLY A 234 -4.92 6.81 22.77
N LEU A 235 -4.74 5.92 23.75
CA LEU A 235 -3.82 6.17 24.87
C LEU A 235 -2.39 6.42 24.36
N ASN A 236 -1.73 7.46 24.88
CA ASN A 236 -0.41 7.96 24.45
C ASN A 236 -0.37 8.75 23.12
N ALA A 237 -1.50 8.87 22.41
CA ALA A 237 -1.66 9.79 21.29
C ALA A 237 -2.24 11.14 21.74
N HIS A 238 -1.93 12.21 21.01
CA HIS A 238 -2.61 13.49 21.20
C HIS A 238 -4.05 13.40 20.67
N LYS A 239 -5.00 14.12 21.28
CA LYS A 239 -6.43 14.04 20.91
C LYS A 239 -6.70 14.41 19.45
N GLU A 240 -5.91 15.32 18.87
CA GLU A 240 -6.05 15.75 17.47
C GLU A 240 -5.11 14.99 16.50
N LEU A 241 -4.35 13.99 16.97
CA LEU A 241 -3.34 13.31 16.14
C LEU A 241 -3.98 12.69 14.90
N SER A 242 -5.08 11.96 15.09
CA SER A 242 -5.71 11.13 14.06
C SER A 242 -6.19 11.98 12.88
N GLU A 243 -6.94 13.04 13.16
CA GLU A 243 -7.50 13.94 12.15
C GLU A 243 -6.39 14.71 11.42
N LYS A 244 -5.41 15.23 12.16
CA LYS A 244 -4.30 15.99 11.55
C LYS A 244 -3.38 15.10 10.70
N VAL A 245 -3.15 13.85 11.08
CA VAL A 245 -2.36 12.90 10.26
C VAL A 245 -3.11 12.53 8.97
N ALA A 246 -4.42 12.28 9.05
CA ALA A 246 -5.22 12.00 7.86
C ALA A 246 -5.25 13.21 6.90
N GLU A 247 -5.38 14.42 7.43
CA GLU A 247 -5.32 15.67 6.65
C GLU A 247 -3.94 15.87 6.00
N GLU A 248 -2.86 15.76 6.77
CA GLU A 248 -1.49 15.90 6.27
C GLU A 248 -1.18 14.87 5.18
N LEU A 249 -1.57 13.60 5.39
CA LEU A 249 -1.44 12.56 4.38
C LEU A 249 -2.21 12.93 3.12
N SER A 250 -3.45 13.41 3.27
CA SER A 250 -4.29 13.77 2.13
C SER A 250 -3.68 14.88 1.28
N GLN A 251 -3.15 15.91 1.95
CA GLN A 251 -2.46 17.03 1.30
C GLN A 251 -1.17 16.55 0.61
N PHE A 252 -0.38 15.71 1.29
CA PHE A 252 0.89 15.22 0.77
C PHE A 252 0.72 14.31 -0.45
N SER A 253 -0.25 13.39 -0.43
CA SER A 253 -0.43 12.40 -1.49
C SER A 253 -1.42 12.81 -2.58
N GLY A 254 -2.16 13.91 -2.41
CA GLY A 254 -3.17 14.37 -3.38
C GLY A 254 -4.39 13.44 -3.49
N VAL A 255 -4.59 12.55 -2.52
CA VAL A 255 -5.76 11.65 -2.42
C VAL A 255 -6.36 11.78 -1.03
N LYS A 256 -7.69 11.72 -0.92
CA LYS A 256 -8.37 11.93 0.36
C LYS A 256 -8.21 10.73 1.28
N PHE A 257 -7.85 10.98 2.54
CA PHE A 257 -7.91 10.07 3.67
C PHE A 257 -8.68 10.71 4.83
N VAL A 258 -9.25 9.89 5.70
CA VAL A 258 -9.98 10.35 6.88
C VAL A 258 -9.64 9.51 8.10
N SER A 259 -9.77 10.11 9.29
CA SER A 259 -9.70 9.41 10.58
C SER A 259 -10.85 8.40 10.65
N ALA A 260 -10.56 7.11 10.90
CA ALA A 260 -11.62 6.12 11.04
C ALA A 260 -12.54 6.49 12.23
N PRO A 261 -13.88 6.49 12.06
CA PRO A 261 -14.81 6.93 13.10
C PRO A 261 -14.81 6.00 14.32
N ASN A 262 -14.49 4.72 14.12
CA ASN A 262 -14.34 3.74 15.20
C ASN A 262 -12.98 3.03 15.11
N LYS A 263 -12.08 3.38 16.02
CA LYS A 263 -10.73 2.80 16.06
C LYS A 263 -10.70 1.33 16.48
N PHE A 264 -11.67 0.85 17.26
CA PHE A 264 -11.74 -0.57 17.63
C PHE A 264 -12.03 -1.45 16.42
N HIS A 265 -12.98 -1.03 15.57
CA HIS A 265 -13.28 -1.69 14.30
C HIS A 265 -12.07 -1.65 13.36
N ALA A 266 -11.46 -0.48 13.18
CA ALA A 266 -10.31 -0.31 12.29
C ALA A 266 -9.06 -1.14 12.68
N LEU A 267 -8.92 -1.53 13.95
CA LEU A 267 -7.84 -2.39 14.44
C LEU A 267 -8.19 -3.88 14.42
N THR A 268 -9.45 -4.21 14.66
CA THR A 268 -9.90 -5.60 14.83
C THR A 268 -10.24 -6.26 13.49
N SER A 269 -10.82 -5.49 12.56
CA SER A 269 -11.35 -5.98 11.29
C SER A 269 -10.66 -5.32 10.11
N HIS A 270 -10.58 -6.05 8.99
CA HIS A 270 -10.06 -5.57 7.70
C HIS A 270 -11.08 -5.83 6.58
N ASP A 271 -12.35 -5.60 6.89
CA ASP A 271 -13.48 -5.75 5.98
C ASP A 271 -13.43 -4.79 4.79
N ALA A 272 -12.92 -3.55 4.95
CA ALA A 272 -12.69 -2.63 3.83
C ALA A 272 -11.77 -3.23 2.76
N ILE A 273 -10.69 -3.91 3.18
CA ILE A 273 -9.76 -4.60 2.27
C ILE A 273 -10.43 -5.82 1.65
N ALA A 274 -11.16 -6.61 2.43
CA ALA A 274 -11.91 -7.76 1.91
C ALA A 274 -12.95 -7.33 0.85
N TYR A 275 -13.66 -6.23 1.09
CA TYR A 275 -14.64 -5.65 0.18
C TYR A 275 -13.98 -5.19 -1.13
N ALA A 276 -12.88 -4.44 -1.05
CA ALA A 276 -12.11 -4.03 -2.23
C ALA A 276 -11.58 -5.22 -3.03
N HIS A 277 -11.09 -6.26 -2.36
CA HIS A 277 -10.65 -7.49 -3.03
C HIS A 277 -11.82 -8.25 -3.68
N GLY A 278 -13.05 -8.12 -3.15
CA GLY A 278 -14.28 -8.57 -3.79
C GLY A 278 -14.54 -7.87 -5.13
N ALA A 279 -14.37 -6.54 -5.18
CA ALA A 279 -14.46 -5.77 -6.42
C ALA A 279 -13.38 -6.20 -7.44
N PHE A 280 -12.16 -6.49 -6.98
CA PHE A 280 -11.11 -7.05 -7.85
C PHE A 280 -11.47 -8.42 -8.41
N LYS A 281 -12.11 -9.27 -7.60
CA LYS A 281 -12.59 -10.58 -8.06
C LYS A 281 -13.68 -10.45 -9.13
N ALA A 282 -14.59 -9.48 -8.99
CA ALA A 282 -15.58 -9.18 -10.02
C ALA A 282 -14.93 -8.70 -11.32
N LEU A 283 -13.96 -7.78 -11.23
CA LEU A 283 -13.15 -7.36 -12.39
C LEU A 283 -12.43 -8.55 -13.05
N ALA A 284 -11.79 -9.42 -12.26
CA ALA A 284 -11.08 -10.57 -12.77
C ALA A 284 -12.00 -11.56 -13.53
N ALA A 285 -13.22 -11.79 -13.04
CA ALA A 285 -14.20 -12.62 -13.72
C ALA A 285 -14.61 -12.02 -15.08
N ASN A 286 -14.85 -10.71 -15.13
CA ASN A 286 -15.16 -10.00 -16.37
C ASN A 286 -13.98 -10.03 -17.36
N LEU A 287 -12.76 -9.77 -16.88
CA LEU A 287 -11.55 -9.83 -17.71
C LEU A 287 -11.31 -11.25 -18.26
N MET A 288 -11.54 -12.29 -17.46
CA MET A 288 -11.45 -13.68 -17.90
C MET A 288 -12.43 -13.96 -19.05
N LYS A 289 -13.68 -13.51 -18.94
CA LYS A 289 -14.68 -13.64 -19.99
C LYS A 289 -14.24 -12.92 -21.27
N ILE A 290 -13.86 -11.65 -21.17
CA ILE A 290 -13.41 -10.83 -22.30
C ILE A 290 -12.20 -11.48 -23.00
N ALA A 291 -11.19 -11.88 -22.24
CA ALA A 291 -9.98 -12.50 -22.78
C ALA A 291 -10.29 -13.84 -23.47
N ASN A 292 -11.18 -14.65 -22.90
CA ASN A 292 -11.60 -15.91 -23.51
C ASN A 292 -12.36 -15.68 -24.82
N ASP A 293 -13.29 -14.74 -24.85
CA ASP A 293 -14.02 -14.41 -26.08
C ASP A 293 -13.06 -13.97 -27.20
N ILE A 294 -12.15 -13.03 -26.91
CA ILE A 294 -11.17 -12.55 -27.90
C ILE A 294 -10.31 -13.72 -28.40
N ARG A 295 -9.81 -14.57 -27.49
CA ARG A 295 -8.99 -15.74 -27.86
C ARG A 295 -9.77 -16.73 -28.75
N TRP A 296 -11.03 -16.99 -28.45
CA TRP A 296 -11.86 -17.90 -29.26
C TRP A 296 -12.22 -17.31 -30.61
N LEU A 297 -12.61 -16.04 -30.66
CA LEU A 297 -12.94 -15.35 -31.92
C LEU A 297 -11.75 -15.24 -32.85
N ALA A 298 -10.53 -15.16 -32.30
CA ALA A 298 -9.28 -15.16 -33.06
C ALA A 298 -8.65 -16.56 -33.25
N SER A 299 -9.33 -17.64 -32.82
CA SER A 299 -8.83 -18.99 -33.03
C SER A 299 -8.84 -19.33 -34.53
N GLY A 300 -7.71 -19.81 -35.06
CA GLY A 300 -7.51 -19.89 -36.50
C GLY A 300 -6.04 -20.19 -36.86
N PRO A 301 -5.57 -19.87 -38.08
CA PRO A 301 -6.23 -19.01 -39.10
C PRO A 301 -7.12 -19.77 -40.10
N ARG A 302 -7.36 -21.07 -39.91
CA ARG A 302 -8.15 -21.89 -40.86
C ARG A 302 -9.10 -22.91 -40.23
N CYS A 303 -8.81 -23.35 -39.00
CA CYS A 303 -9.52 -24.45 -38.35
C CYS A 303 -10.19 -24.03 -37.04
N GLY A 304 -10.39 -22.72 -36.85
CA GLY A 304 -11.11 -22.15 -35.71
C GLY A 304 -12.29 -21.30 -36.17
N LEU A 305 -12.60 -20.24 -35.44
CA LEU A 305 -13.67 -19.30 -35.80
C LEU A 305 -13.20 -18.20 -36.78
N GLY A 306 -11.95 -17.76 -36.66
CA GLY A 306 -11.30 -16.74 -37.50
C GLY A 306 -10.28 -17.33 -38.47
#